data_AF-A0A066XIV0-F1
#
_entry.id   AF-A0A066XIV0-F1
#
_cell.length_a   1.000
_cell.length_b   1.000
_cell.length_c   1.000
_cell.angle_alpha   90.00
_cell.angle_beta   90.00
_cell.angle_gamma   90.00
#
_symmetry.space_group_name_H-M   'P 1'
#
loop_
_entity.id
_entity.type
_entity.pdbx_description
1 polymer ?
#
loop_
_entity_poly.entity_id
_entity_poly.type
_entity_poly.pdbx_seq_one_letter_code
_entity_poly.pdbx_strand_id
1 'polypeptide(L)'
;MLASSSLHRDGLHRQTAQLKISALQFLSASARGGTLNSVEAAQHAAALMLLGAFEILLPSGGAGEWLWYVWGAMKITQAARLKDYSDQSDVRRLLDWVHFHNTLSHFPIHHWRHKSLSSSGAAVTQYCSPGEKFQPPSLATYRIEMPAPNVTHAVLNLRSDVCERLLDPWDPRSRDADYHAYLKELERRAESLSLHHGAEEDADIVHGAEIWKIATRVYLARASQNRWEPSADLDSVIDEQFVRITTFYSCRHFFPLFILSCEARTDERRAAIVSLISRTERSVLTRSLKGLRDLVLSIWVQQDLHADSDLLVNYHGIISTVISSGNTPLSFV
;
A
#
# COMPACT_ATOMS: atom_id res chain seq x y z
N MET A 1 19.00 3.19 12.42
CA MET A 1 19.77 2.00 11.97
C MET A 1 19.84 0.92 13.03
N LEU A 2 20.47 1.14 14.20
CA LEU A 2 20.61 0.10 15.24
C LEU A 2 19.29 -0.57 15.64
N ALA A 3 18.21 0.21 15.81
CA ALA A 3 16.89 -0.34 16.11
C ALA A 3 16.41 -1.34 15.04
N SER A 4 16.47 -0.97 13.76
CA SER A 4 16.07 -1.82 12.64
C SER A 4 16.96 -3.07 12.52
N SER A 5 18.27 -2.93 12.69
CA SER A 5 19.20 -4.07 12.68
C SER A 5 18.93 -5.05 13.83
N SER A 6 18.67 -4.54 15.03
CA SER A 6 18.30 -5.34 16.20
C SER A 6 16.98 -6.08 15.96
N LEU A 7 15.98 -5.40 15.37
CA LEU A 7 14.69 -6.00 15.01
C LEU A 7 14.86 -7.14 13.99
N HIS A 8 15.64 -6.93 12.94
CA HIS A 8 15.87 -7.95 11.91
C HIS A 8 16.61 -9.18 12.44
N ARG A 9 17.58 -8.99 13.34
CA ARG A 9 18.42 -10.08 13.85
C ARG A 9 17.74 -10.86 14.98
N ASP A 10 17.20 -10.14 15.95
CA ASP A 10 16.81 -10.69 17.25
C ASP A 10 15.30 -10.51 17.54
N GLY A 11 14.55 -9.87 16.62
CA GLY A 11 13.14 -9.58 16.79
C GLY A 11 12.85 -8.43 17.75
N LEU A 12 11.58 -8.31 18.15
CA LEU A 12 11.16 -7.28 19.11
C LEU A 12 11.50 -7.70 20.53
N HIS A 13 12.46 -7.02 21.14
CA HIS A 13 12.82 -7.15 22.56
C HIS A 13 13.07 -5.78 23.20
N ARG A 14 13.29 -5.76 24.52
CA ARG A 14 13.43 -4.52 25.31
C ARG A 14 14.48 -3.56 24.74
N GLN A 15 15.64 -4.06 24.32
CA GLN A 15 16.71 -3.24 23.77
C GLN A 15 16.35 -2.69 22.37
N THR A 16 15.72 -3.50 21.50
CA THR A 16 15.17 -3.02 20.22
C THR A 16 14.21 -1.85 20.42
N ALA A 17 13.30 -1.96 21.41
CA ALA A 17 12.36 -0.88 21.74
C ALA A 17 13.08 0.37 22.29
N GLN A 18 14.08 0.21 23.16
CA GLN A 18 14.89 1.33 23.66
C GLN A 18 15.62 2.05 22.54
N LEU A 19 16.16 1.33 21.56
CA LEU A 19 16.83 1.93 20.40
C LEU A 19 15.84 2.74 19.53
N LYS A 20 14.60 2.27 19.36
CA LYS A 20 13.54 3.06 18.68
C LYS A 20 13.26 4.35 19.43
N ILE A 21 13.09 4.28 20.76
CA ILE A 21 12.83 5.45 21.61
C ILE A 21 13.97 6.47 21.53
N SER A 22 15.22 6.02 21.64
CA SER A 22 16.38 6.90 21.51
C SER A 22 16.46 7.54 20.12
N ALA A 23 16.16 6.80 19.05
CA ALA A 23 16.12 7.36 17.70
C ALA A 23 15.08 8.49 17.58
N LEU A 24 13.89 8.31 18.15
CA LEU A 24 12.85 9.35 18.19
C LEU A 24 13.28 10.58 19.00
N GLN A 25 13.94 10.38 20.14
CA GLN A 25 14.46 11.46 20.97
C GLN A 25 15.52 12.27 20.23
N PHE A 26 16.48 11.61 19.57
CA PHE A 26 17.50 12.29 18.78
C PHE A 26 16.92 13.02 17.57
N LEU A 27 15.96 12.40 16.86
CA LEU A 27 15.29 13.03 15.74
C LEU A 27 14.51 14.28 16.18
N SER A 28 13.80 14.19 17.31
CA SER A 28 13.08 15.33 17.89
C SER A 28 14.03 16.45 18.33
N ALA A 29 15.15 16.12 18.95
CA ALA A 29 16.14 17.09 19.37
C ALA A 29 16.79 17.80 18.16
N SER A 30 17.14 17.04 17.13
CA SER A 30 17.76 17.57 15.90
C SER A 30 16.80 18.49 15.12
N ALA A 31 15.50 18.20 15.13
CA ALA A 31 14.50 19.02 14.44
C ALA A 31 14.22 20.38 15.12
N ARG A 32 14.70 20.61 16.36
CA ARG A 32 14.52 21.89 17.07
C ARG A 32 15.49 22.99 16.62
N GLY A 33 16.50 22.64 15.82
CA GLY A 33 17.60 23.54 15.44
C GLY A 33 17.31 24.57 14.34
N GLY A 34 16.08 24.63 13.82
CA GLY A 34 15.70 25.55 12.73
C GLY A 34 15.55 24.85 11.37
N THR A 35 15.72 25.60 10.28
CA THR A 35 15.60 25.07 8.92
C THR A 35 16.74 24.09 8.61
N LEU A 36 16.39 22.85 8.27
CA LEU A 36 17.34 21.81 7.92
C LEU A 36 18.02 22.13 6.58
N ASN A 37 19.33 21.91 6.49
CA ASN A 37 20.00 21.88 5.20
C ASN A 37 19.67 20.59 4.42
N SER A 38 20.05 20.49 3.15
CA SER A 38 19.69 19.34 2.29
C SER A 38 20.23 18.00 2.81
N VAL A 39 21.43 17.98 3.40
CA VAL A 39 22.03 16.76 3.96
C VAL A 39 21.28 16.32 5.22
N GLU A 40 21.03 17.25 6.14
CA GLU A 40 20.28 17.00 7.36
C GLU A 40 18.85 16.54 7.04
N ALA A 41 18.19 17.17 6.07
CA ALA A 41 16.86 16.79 5.62
C ALA A 41 16.84 15.39 5.01
N ALA A 42 17.84 15.02 4.21
CA ALA A 42 17.98 13.66 3.70
C ALA A 42 18.19 12.65 4.84
N GLN A 43 19.00 12.97 5.85
CA GLN A 43 19.19 12.13 7.04
C GLN A 43 17.90 11.98 7.86
N HIS A 44 17.13 13.05 8.04
CA HIS A 44 15.85 13.00 8.74
C HIS A 44 14.83 12.15 7.98
N ALA A 45 14.72 12.33 6.67
CA ALA A 45 13.85 11.52 5.83
C ALA A 45 14.25 10.03 5.86
N ALA A 46 15.54 9.71 5.77
CA ALA A 46 16.04 8.34 5.90
C ALA A 46 15.76 7.74 7.30
N ALA A 47 15.94 8.52 8.37
CA ALA A 47 15.63 8.08 9.73
C ALA A 47 14.12 7.79 9.91
N LEU A 48 13.25 8.64 9.37
CA LEU A 48 11.81 8.42 9.36
C LEU A 48 11.44 7.18 8.54
N MET A 49 12.01 7.00 7.35
CA MET A 49 11.75 5.80 6.54
C MET A 49 12.18 4.50 7.25
N LEU A 50 13.32 4.52 7.97
CA LEU A 50 13.75 3.40 8.80
C LEU A 50 12.81 3.12 9.98
N LEU A 51 12.23 4.16 10.60
CA LEU A 51 11.21 4.02 11.64
C LEU A 51 9.89 3.49 11.07
N GLY A 52 9.50 3.93 9.87
CA GLY A 52 8.34 3.41 9.14
C GLY A 52 8.51 1.93 8.80
N ALA A 53 9.67 1.55 8.27
CA ALA A 53 10.01 0.15 7.99
C ALA A 53 10.03 -0.69 9.28
N PHE A 54 10.60 -0.16 10.38
CA PHE A 54 10.59 -0.81 11.68
C PHE A 54 9.17 -1.19 12.11
N GLU A 55 8.21 -0.25 12.01
CA GLU A 55 6.81 -0.51 12.36
C GLU A 55 6.13 -1.54 11.45
N ILE A 56 6.41 -1.49 10.14
CA ILE A 56 5.85 -2.43 9.16
C ILE A 56 6.31 -3.87 9.43
N LEU A 57 7.52 -4.04 9.97
CA LEU A 57 8.12 -5.33 10.29
C LEU A 57 7.62 -5.91 11.62
N LEU A 58 6.94 -5.13 12.47
CA LEU A 58 6.47 -5.62 13.77
C LEU A 58 5.39 -6.71 13.61
N PRO A 59 5.50 -7.85 14.32
CA PRO A 59 4.51 -8.93 14.24
C PRO A 59 3.13 -8.56 14.83
N SER A 60 3.13 -7.75 15.89
CA SER A 60 1.93 -7.10 16.39
C SER A 60 1.68 -5.89 15.50
N GLY A 61 0.72 -5.96 14.58
CA GLY A 61 0.40 -4.85 13.67
C GLY A 61 0.49 -3.52 14.42
N GLY A 62 1.46 -2.68 14.03
CA GLY A 62 1.74 -1.43 14.72
C GLY A 62 0.50 -0.52 14.71
N ALA A 63 0.48 0.51 15.54
CA ALA A 63 -0.66 1.43 15.72
C ALA A 63 -0.99 2.31 14.47
N GLY A 64 -0.61 1.88 13.27
CA GLY A 64 -0.64 2.67 12.04
C GLY A 64 0.49 3.71 11.98
N GLU A 65 1.45 3.67 12.92
CA GLU A 65 2.52 4.65 13.05
C GLU A 65 3.38 4.82 11.79
N TRP A 66 3.52 3.74 11.01
CA TRP A 66 4.28 3.74 9.77
C TRP A 66 3.84 4.84 8.78
N LEU A 67 2.54 5.18 8.75
CA LEU A 67 2.01 6.25 7.89
C LEU A 67 2.58 7.61 8.28
N TRP A 68 2.66 7.89 9.58
CA TRP A 68 3.17 9.15 10.10
C TRP A 68 4.64 9.34 9.75
N TYR A 69 5.43 8.27 9.81
CA TYR A 69 6.83 8.33 9.43
C TYR A 69 7.00 8.57 7.92
N VAL A 70 6.22 7.90 7.08
CA VAL A 70 6.25 8.11 5.61
C VAL A 70 5.84 9.55 5.24
N TRP A 71 4.76 10.06 5.82
CA TRP A 71 4.33 11.44 5.57
C TRP A 71 5.28 12.48 6.14
N GLY A 72 5.87 12.21 7.31
CA GLY A 72 6.91 13.05 7.88
C GLY A 72 8.12 13.15 6.94
N ALA A 73 8.58 12.01 6.41
CA ALA A 73 9.69 11.96 5.46
C ALA A 73 9.35 12.77 4.20
N MET A 74 8.14 12.59 3.67
CA MET A 74 7.66 13.31 2.49
C MET A 74 7.58 14.83 2.71
N LYS A 75 7.09 15.29 3.87
CA LYS A 75 7.07 16.72 4.21
C LYS A 75 8.48 17.31 4.28
N ILE A 76 9.43 16.57 4.86
CA ILE A 76 10.82 17.02 4.96
C ILE A 76 11.48 17.11 3.59
N THR A 77 11.30 16.09 2.73
CA THR A 77 11.92 16.09 1.39
C THR A 77 11.41 17.25 0.53
N GLN A 78 10.13 17.61 0.66
CA GLN A 78 9.54 18.76 -0.02
C GLN A 78 10.01 20.09 0.55
N ALA A 79 9.95 20.26 1.87
CA ALA A 79 10.34 21.51 2.52
C ALA A 79 11.81 21.87 2.24
N ALA A 80 12.69 20.87 2.20
CA ALA A 80 14.10 21.04 1.87
C ALA A 80 14.41 21.01 0.36
N ARG A 81 13.39 20.89 -0.50
CA ARG A 81 13.53 20.78 -1.96
C ARG A 81 14.57 19.75 -2.40
N LEU A 82 14.59 18.58 -1.75
CA LEU A 82 15.60 17.54 -2.02
C LEU A 82 15.60 17.05 -3.47
N LYS A 83 14.48 17.24 -4.18
CA LYS A 83 14.36 16.98 -5.61
C LYS A 83 15.37 17.77 -6.45
N ASP A 84 15.71 18.99 -6.05
CA ASP A 84 16.69 19.83 -6.73
C ASP A 84 18.12 19.24 -6.63
N TYR A 85 18.33 18.26 -5.74
CA TYR A 85 19.58 17.54 -5.53
C TYR A 85 19.52 16.08 -6.01
N SER A 86 18.51 15.72 -6.81
CA SER A 86 18.25 14.34 -7.26
C SER A 86 19.30 13.78 -8.23
N ASP A 87 20.22 14.62 -8.72
CA ASP A 87 21.40 14.18 -9.46
C ASP A 87 22.36 13.32 -8.60
N GLN A 88 22.26 13.43 -7.27
CA GLN A 88 22.98 12.58 -6.34
C GLN A 88 22.28 11.23 -6.18
N SER A 89 23.00 10.13 -6.50
CA SER A 89 22.40 8.79 -6.56
C SER A 89 21.71 8.35 -5.25
N ASP A 90 22.22 8.75 -4.09
CA ASP A 90 21.66 8.36 -2.79
C ASP A 90 20.41 9.17 -2.42
N VAL A 91 20.39 10.48 -2.75
CA VAL A 91 19.21 11.33 -2.56
C VAL A 91 18.08 10.83 -3.46
N ARG A 92 18.38 10.46 -4.70
CA ARG A 92 17.41 9.86 -5.61
C ARG A 92 16.82 8.56 -5.07
N ARG A 93 17.65 7.62 -4.62
CA ARG A 93 17.17 6.36 -4.01
C ARG A 93 16.30 6.60 -2.79
N LEU A 94 16.65 7.57 -1.95
CA LEU A 94 15.83 7.95 -0.80
C LEU A 94 14.47 8.51 -1.23
N LEU A 95 14.45 9.41 -2.22
CA LEU A 95 13.21 9.94 -2.77
C LEU A 95 12.34 8.82 -3.35
N ASP A 96 12.92 7.93 -4.15
CA ASP A 96 12.21 6.76 -4.71
C ASP A 96 11.61 5.89 -3.60
N TRP A 97 12.34 5.67 -2.50
CA TRP A 97 11.87 4.91 -1.35
C TRP A 97 10.70 5.59 -0.62
N VAL A 98 10.80 6.89 -0.36
CA VAL A 98 9.72 7.69 0.26
C VAL A 98 8.47 7.66 -0.63
N HIS A 99 8.64 7.90 -1.93
CA HIS A 99 7.55 7.91 -2.90
C HIS A 99 6.88 6.55 -3.01
N PHE A 100 7.65 5.46 -3.09
CA PHE A 100 7.13 4.09 -3.13
C PHE A 100 6.18 3.80 -1.97
N HIS A 101 6.63 4.05 -0.74
CA HIS A 101 5.81 3.83 0.46
C HIS A 101 4.59 4.76 0.53
N ASN A 102 4.76 6.03 0.16
CA ASN A 102 3.65 6.97 0.13
C ASN A 102 2.57 6.50 -0.87
N THR A 103 2.94 6.17 -2.10
CA THR A 103 2.02 5.67 -3.11
C THR A 103 1.34 4.36 -2.67
N LEU A 104 2.04 3.48 -1.92
CA LEU A 104 1.47 2.25 -1.36
C LEU A 104 0.49 2.49 -0.23
N SER A 105 0.62 3.59 0.50
CA SER A 105 -0.34 3.95 1.54
C SER A 105 -1.71 4.35 1.01
N HIS A 106 -1.80 4.79 -0.25
CA HIS A 106 -3.06 5.31 -0.80
C HIS A 106 -4.16 4.26 -0.80
N PHE A 107 -3.83 2.99 -1.07
CA PHE A 107 -4.80 1.90 -1.06
C PHE A 107 -5.44 1.64 0.31
N PRO A 108 -4.66 1.34 1.38
CA PRO A 108 -5.24 1.16 2.69
C PRO A 108 -5.93 2.42 3.18
N ILE A 109 -5.38 3.63 2.96
CA ILE A 109 -6.04 4.89 3.35
C ILE A 109 -7.40 5.06 2.66
N HIS A 110 -7.48 4.76 1.37
CA HIS A 110 -8.71 4.91 0.59
C HIS A 110 -9.86 4.06 1.15
N HIS A 111 -9.55 2.83 1.55
CA HIS A 111 -10.49 1.87 2.10
C HIS A 111 -10.69 1.99 3.61
N TRP A 112 -9.73 2.59 4.32
CA TRP A 112 -9.79 2.89 5.75
C TRP A 112 -10.69 4.09 6.01
N ARG A 113 -12.00 3.90 5.86
CA ARG A 113 -13.02 4.91 6.11
C ARG A 113 -13.70 4.64 7.44
N HIS A 114 -12.99 4.85 8.55
CA HIS A 114 -13.65 4.84 9.86
C HIS A 114 -14.63 6.02 9.93
N LYS A 115 -15.92 5.70 10.04
CA LYS A 115 -17.06 6.64 10.15
C LYS A 115 -17.06 7.50 11.43
N SER A 116 -16.02 7.45 12.26
CA SER A 116 -15.87 8.37 13.39
C SER A 116 -14.42 8.44 13.88
N LEU A 117 -13.72 9.51 13.51
CA LEU A 117 -12.87 10.26 14.46
C LEU A 117 -13.72 11.35 15.15
N SER A 118 -14.97 11.01 15.42
CA SER A 118 -15.87 11.74 16.28
C SER A 118 -15.95 10.94 17.58
N SER A 119 -15.19 11.39 18.56
CA SER A 119 -15.25 11.00 19.97
C SER A 119 -14.91 9.56 20.37
N SER A 120 -13.77 9.46 21.07
CA SER A 120 -13.41 8.47 22.11
C SER A 120 -12.32 7.46 21.71
N GLY A 121 -11.13 7.69 22.27
CA GLY A 121 -9.94 6.85 22.12
C GLY A 121 -8.70 7.60 22.60
N ALA A 122 -8.54 7.71 23.91
CA ALA A 122 -7.61 8.59 24.64
C ALA A 122 -6.10 8.28 24.53
N ALA A 123 -5.62 7.79 23.38
CA ALA A 123 -4.18 7.51 23.18
C ALA A 123 -3.58 8.19 21.93
N VAL A 124 -4.39 8.66 20.98
CA VAL A 124 -3.90 9.22 19.70
C VAL A 124 -3.89 10.76 19.69
N THR A 125 -4.41 11.40 20.74
CA THR A 125 -4.51 12.86 20.90
C THR A 125 -3.17 13.58 21.15
N GLN A 126 -2.03 12.88 21.13
CA GLN A 126 -0.73 13.49 21.44
C GLN A 126 0.02 14.06 20.22
N TYR A 127 -0.40 13.71 18.98
CA TYR A 127 0.27 14.16 17.75
C TYR A 127 -0.54 15.15 16.89
N CYS A 128 -1.80 15.40 17.24
CA CYS A 128 -2.63 16.43 16.62
C CYS A 128 -3.03 17.45 17.68
N SER A 129 -3.02 18.73 17.32
CA SER A 129 -3.52 19.79 18.20
C SER A 129 -4.96 19.45 18.62
N PRO A 130 -5.36 19.70 19.88
CA PRO A 130 -6.73 19.43 20.32
C PRO A 130 -7.73 20.16 19.41
N GLY A 131 -8.46 19.42 18.57
CA GLY A 131 -9.45 19.96 17.63
C GLY A 131 -9.15 19.76 16.14
N GLU A 132 -7.93 19.36 15.76
CA GLU A 132 -7.63 18.99 14.37
C GLU A 132 -8.15 17.58 14.07
N LYS A 133 -9.19 17.49 13.25
CA LYS A 133 -9.56 16.21 12.62
C LYS A 133 -8.39 15.76 11.77
N PHE A 134 -7.93 14.52 11.95
CA PHE A 134 -7.00 13.88 11.04
C PHE A 134 -7.55 13.97 9.62
N GLN A 135 -6.96 14.85 8.82
CA GLN A 135 -7.14 14.83 7.37
C GLN A 135 -5.90 14.15 6.81
N PRO A 136 -6.03 12.95 6.22
CA PRO A 136 -4.93 12.41 5.44
C PRO A 136 -4.55 13.47 4.39
N PRO A 137 -3.24 13.74 4.18
CA PRO A 137 -2.79 14.65 3.14
C PRO A 137 -3.43 14.26 1.79
N SER A 138 -3.75 15.25 0.95
CA SER A 138 -4.28 14.96 -0.38
C SER A 138 -3.36 13.98 -1.12
N LEU A 139 -3.91 12.85 -1.55
CA LEU A 139 -3.19 11.80 -2.28
C LEU A 139 -2.58 12.34 -3.58
N ALA A 140 -3.12 13.46 -4.10
CA ALA A 140 -2.64 14.15 -5.29
C ALA A 140 -1.33 14.91 -5.10
N THR A 141 -0.99 15.31 -3.87
CA THR A 141 0.15 16.21 -3.57
C THR A 141 1.51 15.52 -3.77
N TYR A 142 1.54 14.19 -3.97
CA TYR A 142 2.74 13.37 -3.78
C TYR A 142 2.96 12.31 -4.87
N ARG A 143 2.77 12.69 -6.14
CA ARG A 143 2.97 11.81 -7.31
C ARG A 143 4.44 11.64 -7.67
N ILE A 144 4.82 10.46 -8.15
CA ILE A 144 6.09 10.27 -8.86
C ILE A 144 5.93 10.97 -10.21
N GLU A 145 6.84 11.88 -10.53
CA GLU A 145 6.73 12.69 -11.75
C GLU A 145 6.76 11.84 -13.03
N MET A 146 6.03 12.31 -14.04
CA MET A 146 6.01 11.70 -15.37
C MET A 146 7.04 12.37 -16.28
N PRO A 147 7.78 11.61 -17.11
CA PRO A 147 7.65 10.16 -17.30
C PRO A 147 8.23 9.37 -16.12
N ALA A 148 7.47 8.37 -15.65
CA ALA A 148 7.90 7.49 -14.57
C ALA A 148 9.20 6.78 -14.98
N PRO A 149 10.23 6.72 -14.11
CA PRO A 149 11.55 6.25 -14.50
C PRO A 149 11.61 4.75 -14.80
N ASN A 150 10.62 3.97 -14.36
CA ASN A 150 10.43 2.58 -14.75
C ASN A 150 8.95 2.17 -14.68
N VAL A 151 8.63 0.96 -15.16
CA VAL A 151 7.26 0.48 -15.27
C VAL A 151 6.61 0.19 -13.90
N THR A 152 7.41 -0.17 -12.90
CA THR A 152 6.92 -0.31 -11.52
C THR A 152 6.37 1.02 -11.03
N HIS A 153 7.08 2.14 -11.24
CA HIS A 153 6.56 3.48 -10.90
C HIS A 153 5.30 3.83 -11.71
N ALA A 154 5.21 3.44 -12.97
CA ALA A 154 4.02 3.69 -13.79
C ALA A 154 2.78 2.95 -13.26
N VAL A 155 2.93 1.68 -12.87
CA VAL A 155 1.86 0.89 -12.25
C VAL A 155 1.47 1.46 -10.88
N LEU A 156 2.44 1.88 -10.07
CA LEU A 156 2.20 2.52 -8.78
C LEU A 156 1.43 3.85 -8.93
N ASN A 157 1.83 4.69 -9.89
CA ASN A 157 1.14 5.94 -10.21
C ASN A 157 -0.30 5.68 -10.69
N LEU A 158 -0.49 4.69 -11.56
CA LEU A 158 -1.82 4.28 -12.00
C LEU A 158 -2.70 3.87 -10.81
N ARG A 159 -2.19 3.02 -9.91
CA ARG A 159 -2.93 2.63 -8.70
C ARG A 159 -3.25 3.82 -7.81
N SER A 160 -2.32 4.76 -7.66
CA SER A 160 -2.54 6.01 -6.94
C SER A 160 -3.72 6.78 -7.54
N ASP A 161 -3.75 6.93 -8.86
CA ASP A 161 -4.85 7.59 -9.57
C ASP A 161 -6.18 6.90 -9.28
N VAL A 162 -6.21 5.54 -9.32
CA VAL A 162 -7.40 4.77 -8.96
C VAL A 162 -7.84 5.11 -7.53
N CYS A 163 -6.95 5.02 -6.54
CA CYS A 163 -7.29 5.25 -5.14
C CYS A 163 -7.71 6.71 -4.83
N GLU A 164 -7.25 7.68 -5.61
CA GLU A 164 -7.58 9.09 -5.40
C GLU A 164 -9.02 9.40 -5.79
N ARG A 165 -9.51 8.82 -6.90
CA ARG A 165 -10.76 9.23 -7.53
C ARG A 165 -11.84 8.16 -7.58
N LEU A 166 -11.52 6.91 -7.28
CA LEU A 166 -12.51 5.85 -7.27
C LEU A 166 -13.61 6.17 -6.25
N LEU A 167 -14.85 6.22 -6.74
CA LEU A 167 -16.02 6.39 -5.92
C LEU A 167 -16.55 5.02 -5.50
N ASP A 168 -17.26 4.99 -4.37
CA ASP A 168 -18.09 3.82 -4.07
C ASP A 168 -19.07 3.64 -5.24
N PRO A 169 -19.22 2.44 -5.82
CA PRO A 169 -20.16 2.19 -6.92
C PRO A 169 -21.59 2.66 -6.60
N TRP A 170 -21.97 2.74 -5.32
CA TRP A 170 -23.29 3.17 -4.88
C TRP A 170 -23.39 4.68 -4.60
N ASP A 171 -22.29 5.43 -4.67
CA ASP A 171 -22.30 6.89 -4.61
C ASP A 171 -23.05 7.46 -5.83
N PRO A 172 -24.01 8.38 -5.68
CA PRO A 172 -24.71 8.97 -6.83
C PRO A 172 -23.78 9.59 -7.87
N ARG A 173 -22.61 10.09 -7.45
CA ARG A 173 -21.57 10.66 -8.34
C ARG A 173 -20.90 9.61 -9.22
N SER A 174 -21.03 8.31 -8.89
CA SER A 174 -20.50 7.22 -9.72
C SER A 174 -21.21 7.10 -11.08
N ARG A 175 -22.35 7.79 -11.26
CA ARG A 175 -23.15 7.81 -12.49
C ARG A 175 -22.79 8.96 -13.43
N ASP A 176 -21.86 9.82 -13.04
CA ASP A 176 -21.44 10.97 -13.83
C ASP A 176 -20.71 10.50 -15.10
N ALA A 177 -21.08 11.05 -16.27
CA ALA A 177 -20.44 10.72 -17.54
C ALA A 177 -18.94 11.07 -17.54
N ASP A 178 -18.54 12.15 -16.87
CA ASP A 178 -17.13 12.56 -16.75
C ASP A 178 -16.35 11.55 -15.91
N TYR A 179 -16.99 10.99 -14.87
CA TYR A 179 -16.40 9.94 -14.06
C TYR A 179 -16.23 8.64 -14.85
N HIS A 180 -17.23 8.24 -15.63
CA HIS A 180 -17.11 7.06 -16.50
C HIS A 180 -16.04 7.23 -17.59
N ALA A 181 -15.94 8.43 -18.20
CA ALA A 181 -14.89 8.74 -19.16
C ALA A 181 -13.50 8.64 -18.53
N TYR A 182 -13.37 9.12 -17.29
CA TYR A 182 -12.13 8.99 -16.51
C TYR A 182 -11.76 7.53 -16.22
N LEU A 183 -12.72 6.68 -15.80
CA LEU A 183 -12.47 5.26 -15.57
C LEU A 183 -11.99 4.54 -16.84
N LYS A 184 -12.64 4.80 -17.99
CA LYS A 184 -12.23 4.24 -19.28
C LYS A 184 -10.81 4.67 -19.68
N GLU A 185 -10.44 5.92 -19.40
CA GLU A 185 -9.08 6.39 -19.64
C GLU A 185 -8.07 5.70 -18.71
N LEU A 186 -8.42 5.45 -17.45
CA LEU A 186 -7.59 4.66 -16.54
C LEU A 186 -7.40 3.22 -17.02
N GLU A 187 -8.47 2.57 -17.48
CA GLU A 187 -8.43 1.21 -18.03
C GLU A 187 -7.54 1.14 -19.27
N ARG A 188 -7.74 2.06 -20.22
CA ARG A 188 -6.90 2.17 -21.43
C ARG A 188 -5.44 2.40 -21.07
N ARG A 189 -5.16 3.27 -20.09
CA ARG A 189 -3.80 3.48 -19.57
C ARG A 189 -3.24 2.19 -19.00
N ALA A 190 -3.99 1.47 -18.16
CA ALA A 190 -3.59 0.21 -17.57
C ALA A 190 -3.25 -0.87 -18.60
N GLU A 191 -3.99 -0.93 -19.71
CA GLU A 191 -3.74 -1.85 -20.81
C GLU A 191 -2.49 -1.49 -21.61
N SER A 192 -2.36 -0.19 -21.93
CA SER A 192 -1.26 0.37 -22.71
C SER A 192 0.08 0.43 -21.98
N LEU A 193 0.15 0.07 -20.70
CA LEU A 193 1.41 -0.05 -19.96
C LEU A 193 2.27 -1.18 -20.57
N SER A 194 3.10 -0.82 -21.55
CA SER A 194 4.10 -1.71 -22.14
C SER A 194 5.25 -1.88 -21.18
N LEU A 195 5.50 -3.13 -20.81
CA LEU A 195 6.66 -3.49 -20.02
C LEU A 195 7.85 -3.66 -20.96
N HIS A 196 8.60 -2.57 -21.17
CA HIS A 196 9.86 -2.60 -21.90
C HIS A 196 10.95 -3.11 -20.97
N HIS A 197 11.23 -4.41 -21.06
CA HIS A 197 12.32 -5.04 -20.33
C HIS A 197 13.61 -4.95 -21.12
N GLY A 198 14.71 -4.58 -20.47
CA GLY A 198 16.04 -4.81 -21.01
C GLY A 198 16.34 -6.30 -21.05
N ALA A 199 17.16 -6.76 -22.01
CA ALA A 199 17.52 -8.17 -22.17
C ALA A 199 18.26 -8.80 -20.96
N GLU A 200 18.61 -7.99 -19.94
CA GLU A 200 19.35 -8.39 -18.73
C GLU A 200 18.57 -8.15 -17.42
N GLU A 201 17.26 -7.86 -17.47
CA GLU A 201 16.49 -7.67 -16.24
C GLU A 201 16.20 -9.00 -15.52
N ASP A 202 16.36 -8.99 -14.19
CA ASP A 202 16.06 -10.11 -13.31
C ASP A 202 14.61 -10.58 -13.50
N ALA A 203 14.44 -11.88 -13.71
CA ALA A 203 13.13 -12.49 -13.90
C ALA A 203 12.18 -12.12 -12.75
N ASP A 204 12.63 -12.05 -11.50
CA ASP A 204 11.76 -11.68 -10.38
C ASP A 204 11.23 -10.24 -10.48
N ILE A 205 12.01 -9.31 -11.05
CA ILE A 205 11.59 -7.92 -11.28
C ILE A 205 10.53 -7.86 -12.38
N VAL A 206 10.77 -8.57 -13.48
CA VAL A 206 9.83 -8.68 -14.62
C VAL A 206 8.50 -9.28 -14.17
N HIS A 207 8.56 -10.41 -13.45
CA HIS A 207 7.37 -11.08 -12.93
C HIS A 207 6.65 -10.23 -11.87
N GLY A 208 7.40 -9.49 -11.06
CA GLY A 208 6.87 -8.51 -10.12
C GLY A 208 6.07 -7.42 -10.83
N ALA A 209 6.64 -6.77 -11.86
CA ALA A 209 5.98 -5.68 -12.55
C ALA A 209 4.68 -6.12 -13.25
N GLU A 210 4.67 -7.31 -13.88
CA GLU A 210 3.48 -7.90 -14.47
C GLU A 210 2.37 -8.17 -13.43
N ILE A 211 2.72 -8.78 -12.29
CA ILE A 211 1.72 -9.11 -11.28
C ILE A 211 1.12 -7.85 -10.65
N TRP A 212 1.92 -6.80 -10.49
CA TRP A 212 1.44 -5.48 -10.08
C TRP A 212 0.48 -4.85 -11.09
N LYS A 213 0.82 -4.92 -12.39
CA LYS A 213 -0.04 -4.40 -13.46
C LYS A 213 -1.39 -5.08 -13.45
N ILE A 214 -1.39 -6.42 -13.42
CA ILE A 214 -2.63 -7.21 -13.49
C ILE A 214 -3.47 -7.03 -12.23
N ALA A 215 -2.86 -7.08 -11.04
CA ALA A 215 -3.59 -6.79 -9.81
C ALA A 215 -4.23 -5.39 -9.82
N THR A 216 -3.55 -4.39 -10.37
CA THR A 216 -4.11 -3.03 -10.50
C THR A 216 -5.29 -3.01 -11.47
N ARG A 217 -5.22 -3.75 -12.59
CA ARG A 217 -6.33 -3.89 -13.56
C ARG A 217 -7.53 -4.62 -12.95
N VAL A 218 -7.29 -5.73 -12.26
CA VAL A 218 -8.34 -6.50 -11.56
C VAL A 218 -9.01 -5.61 -10.52
N TYR A 219 -8.22 -4.93 -9.67
CA TYR A 219 -8.77 -4.02 -8.67
C TYR A 219 -9.61 -2.90 -9.31
N LEU A 220 -9.09 -2.23 -10.33
CA LEU A 220 -9.81 -1.17 -11.04
C LEU A 220 -11.15 -1.69 -11.58
N ALA A 221 -11.13 -2.77 -12.35
CA ALA A 221 -12.33 -3.32 -12.99
C ALA A 221 -13.37 -3.83 -11.98
N ARG A 222 -12.94 -4.49 -10.90
CA ARG A 222 -13.84 -5.03 -9.87
C ARG A 222 -14.38 -3.94 -8.95
N ALA A 223 -13.55 -3.00 -8.55
CA ALA A 223 -13.93 -1.95 -7.61
C ALA A 223 -14.72 -0.81 -8.28
N SER A 224 -14.63 -0.63 -9.60
CA SER A 224 -15.48 0.29 -10.37
C SER A 224 -16.77 -0.35 -10.87
N GLN A 225 -16.91 -1.68 -10.76
CA GLN A 225 -18.04 -2.42 -11.34
C GLN A 225 -19.38 -1.89 -10.82
N ASN A 226 -20.19 -1.38 -11.74
CA ASN A 226 -21.56 -0.98 -11.45
C ASN A 226 -22.53 -2.07 -11.89
N ARG A 227 -23.78 -1.98 -11.40
CA ARG A 227 -24.81 -2.98 -11.67
C ARG A 227 -25.41 -2.96 -13.07
N TRP A 228 -25.00 -2.01 -13.89
CA TRP A 228 -25.62 -1.70 -15.17
C TRP A 228 -24.72 -2.06 -16.35
N GLU A 229 -23.44 -2.32 -16.10
CA GLU A 229 -22.46 -2.68 -17.09
C GLU A 229 -22.08 -4.16 -16.96
N PRO A 230 -21.81 -4.85 -18.08
CA PRO A 230 -21.23 -6.18 -18.05
C PRO A 230 -19.92 -6.20 -17.27
N SER A 231 -19.68 -7.26 -16.50
CA SER A 231 -18.38 -7.50 -15.90
C SER A 231 -17.31 -7.52 -16.98
N ALA A 232 -16.16 -6.89 -16.72
CA ALA A 232 -14.97 -7.15 -17.50
C ALA A 232 -14.64 -8.66 -17.48
N ASP A 233 -14.38 -9.23 -18.65
CA ASP A 233 -13.88 -10.60 -18.77
C ASP A 233 -12.38 -10.60 -18.50
N LEU A 234 -12.03 -10.90 -17.26
CA LEU A 234 -10.65 -11.00 -16.78
C LEU A 234 -10.31 -12.41 -16.34
N ASP A 235 -11.21 -13.39 -16.53
CA ASP A 235 -11.09 -14.70 -15.89
C ASP A 235 -9.85 -15.46 -16.41
N SER A 236 -9.63 -15.44 -17.73
CA SER A 236 -8.41 -16.04 -18.33
C SER A 236 -7.10 -15.42 -17.80
N VAL A 237 -7.08 -14.10 -17.64
CA VAL A 237 -5.91 -13.35 -17.13
C VAL A 237 -5.69 -13.65 -15.65
N ILE A 238 -6.76 -13.68 -14.86
CA ILE A 238 -6.73 -14.02 -13.43
C ILE A 238 -6.19 -15.45 -13.26
N ASP A 239 -6.67 -16.40 -14.07
CA ASP A 239 -6.26 -17.80 -14.02
C ASP A 239 -4.76 -17.98 -14.28
N GLU A 240 -4.23 -17.31 -15.31
CA GLU A 240 -2.81 -17.30 -15.60
C GLU A 240 -1.99 -16.75 -14.42
N GLN A 241 -2.45 -15.65 -13.81
CA GLN A 241 -1.74 -15.05 -12.68
C GLN A 241 -1.84 -15.87 -11.39
N PHE A 242 -2.91 -16.64 -11.19
CA PHE A 242 -2.99 -17.58 -10.06
C PHE A 242 -1.93 -18.68 -10.18
N VAL A 243 -1.76 -19.24 -11.38
CA VAL A 243 -0.69 -20.21 -11.63
C VAL A 243 0.67 -19.56 -11.36
N ARG A 244 0.88 -18.34 -11.87
CA ARG A 244 2.15 -17.62 -11.70
C ARG A 244 2.46 -17.22 -10.25
N ILE A 245 1.48 -16.75 -9.47
CA ILE A 245 1.75 -16.30 -8.10
C ILE A 245 2.04 -17.48 -7.16
N THR A 246 1.43 -18.64 -7.43
CA THR A 246 1.56 -19.81 -6.57
C THR A 246 2.87 -20.57 -6.77
N THR A 247 3.56 -20.38 -7.90
CA THR A 247 4.90 -20.95 -8.14
C THR A 247 5.99 -20.28 -7.31
N PHE A 248 5.80 -19.03 -6.86
CA PHE A 248 6.76 -18.38 -5.96
C PHE A 248 6.94 -19.18 -4.67
N TYR A 249 8.20 -19.31 -4.23
CA TYR A 249 8.48 -19.90 -2.92
C TYR A 249 8.05 -18.97 -1.78
N SER A 250 8.24 -17.66 -1.96
CA SER A 250 7.87 -16.60 -1.02
C SER A 250 7.41 -15.38 -1.83
N CYS A 251 6.25 -14.80 -1.50
CA CYS A 251 5.73 -13.63 -2.20
C CYS A 251 5.99 -12.35 -1.40
N ARG A 252 6.72 -11.40 -2.00
CA ARG A 252 6.98 -10.06 -1.39
C ARG A 252 6.04 -8.98 -1.91
N HIS A 253 5.06 -9.33 -2.75
CA HIS A 253 4.14 -8.40 -3.39
C HIS A 253 2.78 -8.44 -2.70
N PHE A 254 2.65 -7.70 -1.59
CA PHE A 254 1.49 -7.81 -0.70
C PHE A 254 0.18 -7.36 -1.33
N PHE A 255 0.17 -6.21 -2.03
CA PHE A 255 -1.03 -5.77 -2.74
C PHE A 255 -1.45 -6.72 -3.87
N PRO A 256 -0.56 -7.19 -4.77
CA PRO A 256 -0.96 -8.18 -5.76
C PRO A 256 -1.45 -9.49 -5.16
N LEU A 257 -0.78 -9.97 -4.11
CA LEU A 257 -1.24 -11.14 -3.37
C LEU A 257 -2.64 -10.91 -2.78
N PHE A 258 -2.91 -9.75 -2.18
CA PHE A 258 -4.22 -9.41 -1.63
C PHE A 258 -5.30 -9.42 -2.71
N ILE A 259 -5.12 -8.68 -3.81
CA ILE A 259 -6.12 -8.58 -4.86
C ILE A 259 -6.40 -9.93 -5.51
N LEU A 260 -5.35 -10.70 -5.83
CA LEU A 260 -5.54 -12.04 -6.39
C LEU A 260 -6.22 -12.97 -5.38
N SER A 261 -5.91 -12.86 -4.09
CA SER A 261 -6.60 -13.64 -3.06
C SER A 261 -8.11 -13.36 -3.04
N CYS A 262 -8.52 -12.10 -3.24
CA CYS A 262 -9.95 -11.74 -3.35
C CYS A 262 -10.65 -12.40 -4.55
N GLU A 263 -9.91 -12.83 -5.58
CA GLU A 263 -10.45 -13.56 -6.75
C GLU A 263 -10.40 -15.09 -6.59
N ALA A 264 -10.04 -15.61 -5.41
CA ALA A 264 -9.96 -17.06 -5.15
C ALA A 264 -11.36 -17.65 -4.93
N ARG A 265 -12.08 -17.89 -6.04
CA ARG A 265 -13.47 -18.38 -6.05
C ARG A 265 -13.65 -19.89 -5.79
N THR A 266 -12.56 -20.66 -5.80
CA THR A 266 -12.59 -22.11 -5.54
C THR A 266 -11.74 -22.46 -4.34
N ASP A 267 -12.08 -23.56 -3.67
CA ASP A 267 -11.33 -24.06 -2.52
C ASP A 267 -9.87 -24.38 -2.85
N GLU A 268 -9.60 -24.84 -4.08
CA GLU A 268 -8.23 -25.11 -4.55
C GLU A 268 -7.41 -23.82 -4.63
N ARG A 269 -7.99 -22.73 -5.15
CA ARG A 269 -7.32 -21.42 -5.21
C ARG A 269 -7.11 -20.86 -3.80
N ARG A 270 -8.11 -20.96 -2.94
CA ARG A 270 -8.03 -20.52 -1.54
C ARG A 270 -6.93 -21.28 -0.79
N ALA A 271 -6.87 -22.60 -0.95
CA ALA A 271 -5.83 -23.44 -0.36
C ALA A 271 -4.43 -23.09 -0.87
N ALA A 272 -4.28 -22.84 -2.18
CA ALA A 272 -3.00 -22.44 -2.78
C ALA A 272 -2.49 -21.09 -2.23
N ILE A 273 -3.38 -20.11 -2.08
CA ILE A 273 -3.08 -18.80 -1.48
C ILE A 273 -2.67 -18.96 -0.01
N VAL A 274 -3.43 -19.71 0.80
CA VAL A 274 -3.09 -19.94 2.21
C VAL A 274 -1.75 -20.66 2.36
N SER A 275 -1.46 -21.61 1.45
CA SER A 275 -0.17 -22.29 1.38
C SER A 275 0.97 -21.32 1.04
N LEU A 276 0.79 -20.43 0.06
CA LEU A 276 1.75 -19.39 -0.29
C LEU A 276 2.02 -18.43 0.86
N ILE A 277 0.98 -17.95 1.56
CA ILE A 277 1.11 -17.11 2.76
C ILE A 277 1.93 -17.86 3.81
N SER A 278 1.59 -19.11 4.10
CA SER A 278 2.28 -19.92 5.12
C SER A 278 3.75 -20.18 4.78
N ARG A 279 4.08 -20.40 3.50
CA ARG A 279 5.48 -20.53 3.04
C ARG A 279 6.23 -19.21 3.16
N THR A 280 5.58 -18.10 2.81
CA THR A 280 6.15 -16.76 2.91
C THR A 280 6.43 -16.36 4.37
N GLU A 281 5.57 -16.72 5.32
CA GLU A 281 5.78 -16.47 6.77
C GLU A 281 6.96 -17.24 7.36
N ARG A 282 7.36 -18.37 6.75
CA ARG A 282 8.53 -19.14 7.18
C ARG A 282 9.85 -18.53 6.69
N SER A 283 9.80 -17.57 5.77
CA SER A 283 11.00 -16.86 5.31
C SER A 283 11.44 -15.85 6.37
N VAL A 284 12.67 -16.02 6.86
CA VAL A 284 13.30 -15.17 7.90
C VAL A 284 13.35 -13.68 7.48
N LEU A 285 13.27 -13.40 6.18
CA LEU A 285 13.36 -12.05 5.62
C LEU A 285 12.01 -11.35 5.46
N THR A 286 10.88 -12.01 5.78
CA THR A 286 9.56 -11.45 5.51
C THR A 286 8.86 -11.05 6.82
N ARG A 287 8.24 -9.87 6.82
CA ARG A 287 7.34 -9.43 7.91
C ARG A 287 6.22 -10.44 8.12
N SER A 288 5.59 -10.39 9.29
CA SER A 288 4.38 -11.18 9.55
C SER A 288 3.31 -10.91 8.48
N LEU A 289 2.78 -11.97 7.86
CA LEU A 289 1.64 -11.90 6.95
C LEU A 289 0.32 -12.16 7.66
N LYS A 290 0.31 -12.30 8.98
CA LYS A 290 -0.88 -12.58 9.77
C LYS A 290 -2.00 -11.58 9.47
N GLY A 291 -1.69 -10.28 9.47
CA GLY A 291 -2.68 -9.24 9.15
C GLY A 291 -3.25 -9.37 7.73
N LEU A 292 -2.42 -9.73 6.74
CA LEU A 292 -2.89 -9.97 5.38
C LEU A 292 -3.78 -11.22 5.32
N ARG A 293 -3.38 -12.30 6.00
CA ARG A 293 -4.15 -13.54 6.09
C ARG A 293 -5.54 -13.30 6.69
N ASP A 294 -5.60 -12.57 7.80
CA ASP A 294 -6.83 -12.25 8.51
C ASP A 294 -7.78 -11.41 7.63
N LEU A 295 -7.24 -10.44 6.88
CA LEU A 295 -8.01 -9.67 5.89
C LEU A 295 -8.56 -10.58 4.79
N VAL A 296 -7.72 -11.39 4.16
CA VAL A 296 -8.12 -12.29 3.06
C VAL A 296 -9.22 -13.26 3.50
N LEU A 297 -9.05 -13.89 4.66
CA LEU A 297 -10.06 -14.80 5.22
C LEU A 297 -11.38 -14.07 5.48
N SER A 298 -11.32 -12.84 6.01
CA SER A 298 -12.50 -12.02 6.25
C SER A 298 -13.23 -11.64 4.95
N ILE A 299 -12.48 -11.34 3.87
CA ILE A 299 -13.06 -11.11 2.54
C ILE A 299 -13.79 -12.35 2.04
N TRP A 300 -13.17 -13.53 2.13
CA TRP A 300 -13.82 -14.78 1.69
C TRP A 300 -15.10 -15.05 2.46
N VAL A 301 -15.11 -14.82 3.78
CA VAL A 301 -16.33 -14.92 4.58
C VAL A 301 -17.42 -13.96 4.07
N GLN A 302 -17.07 -12.70 3.79
CA GLN A 302 -18.04 -11.75 3.23
C GLN A 302 -18.55 -12.20 1.86
N GLN A 303 -17.67 -12.70 0.99
CA GLN A 303 -18.06 -13.19 -0.33
C GLN A 303 -18.98 -14.42 -0.24
N ASP A 304 -18.70 -15.36 0.66
CA ASP A 304 -19.51 -16.56 0.86
C ASP A 304 -20.90 -16.21 1.40
N LEU A 305 -21.02 -15.18 2.25
CA LEU A 305 -22.33 -14.66 2.69
C LEU A 305 -23.16 -14.07 1.55
N HIS A 306 -22.52 -13.65 0.45
CA HIS A 306 -23.18 -13.10 -0.74
C HIS A 306 -23.37 -14.12 -1.86
N ALA A 307 -22.88 -15.36 -1.70
CA ALA A 307 -22.89 -16.38 -2.75
C ALA A 307 -24.31 -16.74 -3.25
N ASP A 308 -25.30 -16.68 -2.35
CA ASP A 308 -26.70 -16.98 -2.66
C ASP A 308 -27.53 -15.74 -3.02
N SER A 309 -26.91 -14.55 -3.09
CA SER A 309 -27.64 -13.31 -3.41
C SER A 309 -27.65 -13.04 -4.90
N ASP A 310 -28.82 -12.73 -5.48
CA ASP A 310 -28.96 -12.25 -6.86
C ASP A 310 -28.34 -10.85 -7.08
N LEU A 311 -27.73 -10.27 -6.06
CA LEU A 311 -27.14 -8.94 -6.08
C LEU A 311 -25.66 -9.02 -6.44
N LEU A 312 -25.24 -8.13 -7.34
CA LEU A 312 -23.82 -7.96 -7.65
C LEU A 312 -23.03 -7.60 -6.40
N VAL A 313 -21.97 -8.37 -6.17
CA VAL A 313 -21.04 -8.19 -5.05
C VAL A 313 -20.38 -6.82 -5.14
N ASN A 314 -20.63 -5.94 -4.17
CA ASN A 314 -19.96 -4.65 -4.07
C ASN A 314 -18.51 -4.85 -3.60
N TYR A 315 -17.61 -5.14 -4.54
CA TYR A 315 -16.21 -5.42 -4.28
C TYR A 315 -15.52 -4.31 -3.48
N HIS A 316 -15.74 -3.05 -3.88
CA HIS A 316 -15.24 -1.88 -3.18
C HIS A 316 -15.77 -1.81 -1.74
N GLY A 317 -17.08 -2.02 -1.56
CA GLY A 317 -17.74 -2.00 -0.26
C GLY A 317 -17.25 -3.10 0.68
N ILE A 318 -17.04 -4.33 0.18
CA ILE A 318 -16.52 -5.45 0.96
C ILE A 318 -15.08 -5.16 1.42
N ILE A 319 -14.20 -4.76 0.49
CA ILE A 319 -12.81 -4.40 0.83
C ILE A 319 -12.78 -3.26 1.84
N SER A 320 -13.58 -2.20 1.61
CA SER A 320 -13.65 -1.06 2.54
C SER A 320 -14.15 -1.47 3.92
N THR A 321 -15.15 -2.36 4.00
CA THR A 321 -15.71 -2.86 5.26
C THR A 321 -14.69 -3.69 6.03
N VAL A 322 -14.02 -4.63 5.36
CA VAL A 322 -13.02 -5.50 5.99
C VAL A 322 -11.77 -4.73 6.39
N ILE A 323 -11.28 -3.82 5.55
CA ILE A 323 -10.13 -2.98 5.91
C ILE A 323 -10.49 -2.06 7.07
N SER A 324 -11.66 -1.42 7.05
CA SER A 324 -12.08 -0.50 8.13
C SER A 324 -12.46 -1.18 9.45
N SER A 325 -12.63 -2.51 9.49
CA SER A 325 -12.93 -3.23 10.73
C SER A 325 -11.68 -3.44 11.60
N GLY A 326 -10.49 -3.28 11.03
CA GLY A 326 -9.26 -3.27 11.80
C GLY A 326 -9.15 -2.00 12.66
N ASN A 327 -8.24 -2.03 13.65
CA ASN A 327 -7.91 -0.84 14.44
C ASN A 327 -6.81 0.03 13.81
N THR A 328 -6.02 -0.52 12.89
CA THR A 328 -4.85 0.13 12.26
C THR A 328 -4.72 -0.22 10.77
N PRO A 329 -4.40 0.75 9.88
CA PRO A 329 -4.21 0.46 8.46
C PRO A 329 -3.01 -0.45 8.21
N LEU A 330 -3.27 -1.59 7.59
CA LEU A 330 -2.23 -2.53 7.18
C LEU A 330 -1.37 -1.90 6.08
N SER A 331 -0.05 -2.00 6.22
CA SER A 331 0.86 -1.66 5.13
C SER A 331 0.77 -2.72 4.02
N PHE A 332 0.61 -2.30 2.77
CA PHE A 332 0.67 -3.17 1.58
C PHE A 332 2.01 -3.06 0.84
N VAL A 333 3.02 -2.53 1.54
CA VAL A 333 4.42 -2.42 1.08
C VAL A 333 5.04 -3.80 0.88
#